data_AF-A0A0M0TBQ6-F1
#
_entry.id   AF-A0A0M0TBQ6-F1
#
_cell.length_a   1.000
_cell.length_b   1.000
_cell.length_c   1.000
_cell.angle_alpha   90.00
_cell.angle_beta   90.00
_cell.angle_gamma   90.00
#
_symmetry.space_group_name_H-M   'P 1'
#
loop_
_entity.id
_entity.type
_entity.pdbx_description
1 polymer ?
#
loop_
_entity_poly.entity_id
_entity_poly.type
_entity_poly.pdbx_seq_one_letter_code
_entity_poly.pdbx_strand_id
1 'polypeptide(L)'
;RVNWQSNSPSVTVSGDVVTVQQNPDGVRLTGTDETGQQVELTLTVHTWFERSGLTKDFYSNAKQLCKSLGSRIASKYALEQLYEEWGNFYLYDGWAREFYVTSTDYLAASSGSAEHQAKWAFWAETDRWMRNGWPMTGFACRR
;
A
#
# COMPACT_ATOMS: atom_id res chain seq x y z
N ARG A 1 -19.58 -8.22 -25.70
CA ARG A 1 -18.95 -8.45 -24.38
C ARG A 1 -17.44 -8.51 -24.58
N VAL A 2 -16.63 -8.00 -23.67
CA VAL A 2 -15.16 -8.08 -23.79
C VAL A 2 -14.63 -9.11 -22.80
N ASN A 3 -13.79 -10.03 -23.28
CA ASN A 3 -13.08 -10.99 -22.45
C ASN A 3 -11.68 -10.46 -22.16
N TRP A 4 -11.39 -10.25 -20.88
CA TRP A 4 -10.11 -9.70 -20.42
C TRP A 4 -9.17 -10.79 -19.94
N GLN A 5 -7.88 -10.65 -20.27
CA GLN A 5 -6.81 -11.51 -19.81
C GLN A 5 -5.60 -10.68 -19.38
N SER A 6 -4.91 -11.13 -18.33
CA SER A 6 -3.65 -10.55 -17.88
C SER A 6 -2.48 -11.36 -18.42
N ASN A 7 -1.40 -10.70 -18.81
CA ASN A 7 -0.15 -11.37 -19.18
C ASN A 7 0.71 -11.79 -17.97
N SER A 8 0.29 -11.47 -16.75
CA SER A 8 1.07 -11.69 -15.52
C SER A 8 0.20 -12.20 -14.38
N PRO A 9 0.70 -13.15 -13.55
CA PRO A 9 0.00 -13.59 -12.34
C PRO A 9 -0.10 -12.50 -11.26
N SER A 10 0.63 -11.38 -11.39
CA SER A 10 0.49 -10.23 -10.48
C SER A 10 -0.92 -9.62 -10.49
N VAL A 11 -1.69 -9.86 -11.56
CA VAL A 11 -3.04 -9.34 -11.74
C VAL A 11 -3.96 -10.43 -12.26
N THR A 12 -5.14 -10.57 -11.65
CA THR A 12 -6.23 -11.41 -12.16
C THR A 12 -7.40 -10.54 -12.57
N VAL A 13 -8.06 -10.90 -13.67
CA VAL A 13 -9.28 -10.22 -14.15
C VAL A 13 -10.45 -11.19 -14.12
N SER A 14 -11.56 -10.79 -13.51
CA SER A 14 -12.80 -11.57 -13.44
C SER A 14 -13.98 -10.68 -13.78
N GLY A 15 -14.55 -10.85 -14.97
CA GLY A 15 -15.53 -9.91 -15.52
C GLY A 15 -14.94 -8.52 -15.63
N ASP A 16 -15.53 -7.56 -14.91
CA ASP A 16 -15.12 -6.15 -14.87
C ASP A 16 -14.24 -5.82 -13.65
N VAL A 17 -13.82 -6.84 -12.87
CA VAL A 17 -13.02 -6.66 -11.66
C VAL A 17 -11.56 -7.03 -11.93
N VAL A 18 -10.66 -6.10 -11.62
CA VAL A 18 -9.21 -6.30 -11.63
C VAL A 18 -8.71 -6.45 -10.19
N THR A 19 -8.08 -7.58 -9.88
CA THR A 19 -7.49 -7.85 -8.57
C THR A 19 -5.97 -7.86 -8.68
N VAL A 20 -5.31 -7.00 -7.91
CA VAL A 20 -3.85 -6.88 -7.87
C VAL A 20 -3.31 -7.69 -6.70
N GLN A 21 -2.35 -8.57 -6.97
CA GLN A 21 -1.76 -9.51 -5.99
C GLN A 21 -0.30 -9.19 -5.68
N GLN A 22 0.42 -8.69 -6.68
CA GLN A 22 1.82 -8.26 -6.60
C GLN A 22 1.97 -6.97 -7.42
N ASN A 23 3.12 -6.32 -7.34
CA ASN A 23 3.37 -5.08 -8.09
C ASN A 23 2.96 -5.23 -9.56
N PRO A 24 1.93 -4.51 -10.03
CA PRO A 24 1.38 -4.69 -11.36
C PRO A 24 2.05 -3.78 -12.41
N ASP A 25 3.14 -3.10 -12.07
CA ASP A 25 3.82 -2.19 -13.01
C ASP A 25 4.25 -2.93 -14.28
N GLY A 26 3.87 -2.39 -15.44
CA GLY A 26 4.14 -2.96 -16.76
C GLY A 26 3.27 -4.16 -17.15
N VAL A 27 2.34 -4.60 -16.29
CA VAL A 27 1.38 -5.66 -16.63
C VAL A 27 0.46 -5.20 -17.75
N ARG A 28 0.19 -6.10 -18.71
CA ARG A 28 -0.73 -5.83 -19.82
C ARG A 28 -2.02 -6.62 -19.65
N LEU A 29 -3.14 -5.90 -19.79
CA LEU A 29 -4.47 -6.47 -19.89
C LEU A 29 -4.93 -6.41 -21.34
N THR A 30 -5.20 -7.58 -21.92
CA THR A 30 -5.72 -7.70 -23.28
C THR A 30 -7.22 -7.97 -23.22
N GLY A 31 -8.01 -7.07 -23.79
CA GLY A 31 -9.45 -7.23 -23.96
C GLY A 31 -9.74 -7.69 -25.37
N THR A 32 -10.48 -8.79 -25.53
CA THR A 32 -10.94 -9.27 -26.86
C THR A 32 -12.46 -9.25 -26.92
N ASP A 33 -13.03 -8.62 -27.95
CA ASP A 33 -14.47 -8.62 -28.17
C ASP A 33 -14.97 -9.90 -28.85
N GLU A 34 -16.28 -10.01 -29.05
CA GLU A 34 -16.92 -11.18 -29.67
C GLU A 34 -16.58 -11.36 -31.16
N THR A 35 -16.06 -10.31 -31.81
CA THR A 35 -15.63 -10.33 -33.22
C THR A 35 -14.13 -10.57 -33.37
N GLY A 36 -13.40 -10.69 -32.26
CA GLY A 36 -11.96 -10.92 -32.24
C GLY A 36 -11.10 -9.65 -32.27
N GLN A 37 -11.69 -8.46 -32.14
CA GLN A 37 -10.91 -7.22 -32.02
C GLN A 37 -10.26 -7.13 -30.65
N GLN A 38 -9.04 -6.62 -30.61
CA GLN A 38 -8.23 -6.54 -29.40
C GLN A 38 -7.92 -5.11 -29.00
N VAL A 39 -7.91 -4.88 -27.69
CA VAL A 39 -7.37 -3.68 -27.05
C VAL A 39 -6.36 -4.09 -25.99
N GLU A 40 -5.30 -3.31 -25.83
CA GLU A 40 -4.31 -3.52 -24.77
C GLU A 40 -4.28 -2.33 -23.81
N LEU A 41 -4.33 -2.62 -22.52
CA LEU A 41 -4.13 -1.67 -21.43
C LEU A 41 -2.84 -2.04 -20.70
N THR A 42 -1.89 -1.12 -20.60
CA THR A 42 -0.68 -1.33 -19.78
C THR A 42 -0.85 -0.61 -18.46
N LEU A 43 -0.66 -1.33 -17.36
CA LEU A 43 -0.71 -0.77 -16.01
C LEU A 43 0.60 -0.07 -15.69
N THR A 44 0.52 1.11 -15.08
CA THR A 44 1.66 1.88 -14.61
C THR A 44 1.44 2.21 -13.15
N VAL A 45 2.45 1.97 -12.32
CA VAL A 45 2.35 2.11 -10.87
C VAL A 45 3.35 3.12 -10.37
N HIS A 46 2.85 4.20 -9.75
CA HIS A 46 3.70 5.22 -9.14
C HIS A 46 4.05 4.90 -7.68
N THR A 47 3.16 4.20 -6.97
CA THR A 47 3.37 3.77 -5.59
C THR A 47 2.87 2.34 -5.39
N TRP A 48 3.73 1.47 -4.84
CA TRP A 48 3.39 0.09 -4.51
C TRP A 48 3.60 -0.21 -3.02
N PHE A 49 2.70 -0.98 -2.45
CA PHE A 49 2.78 -1.47 -1.08
C PHE A 49 2.84 -3.01 -1.10
N GLU A 50 4.00 -3.58 -0.75
CA GLU A 50 4.17 -5.04 -0.60
C GLU A 50 3.30 -5.61 0.52
N ARG A 51 2.87 -4.74 1.43
CA ARG A 51 1.88 -5.03 2.45
C ARG A 51 1.13 -3.75 2.76
N SER A 52 -0.19 -3.81 2.71
CA SER A 52 -1.08 -2.81 3.29
C SER A 52 -1.96 -3.49 4.34
N GLY A 53 -2.55 -2.70 5.22
CA GLY A 53 -3.79 -3.15 5.86
C GLY A 53 -3.80 -3.56 7.32
N LEU A 54 -4.53 -4.64 7.57
CA LEU A 54 -5.12 -5.02 8.86
C LEU A 54 -4.13 -5.57 9.88
N THR A 55 -2.93 -5.94 9.46
CA THR A 55 -1.89 -6.43 10.36
C THR A 55 -1.43 -5.30 11.26
N LYS A 56 -1.60 -5.47 12.57
CA LYS A 56 -1.10 -4.56 13.61
C LYS A 56 0.06 -5.20 14.33
N ASP A 57 1.09 -4.41 14.62
CA ASP A 57 2.25 -4.92 15.34
C ASP A 57 2.97 -3.80 16.12
N PHE A 58 3.95 -4.18 16.93
CA PHE A 58 4.91 -3.26 17.50
C PHE A 58 5.79 -2.67 16.39
N TYR A 59 6.11 -1.39 16.51
CA TYR A 59 6.91 -0.67 15.50
C TYR A 59 8.22 -1.39 15.13
N SER A 60 8.94 -1.95 16.11
CA SER A 60 10.18 -2.69 15.90
C SER A 60 9.98 -3.93 15.03
N ASN A 61 8.91 -4.69 15.26
CA ASN A 61 8.58 -5.88 14.47
C ASN A 61 8.03 -5.50 13.08
N ALA A 62 7.16 -4.48 12.99
CA ALA A 62 6.70 -3.94 11.72
C ALA A 62 7.86 -3.53 10.80
N LYS A 63 8.90 -2.89 11.35
CA LYS A 63 10.14 -2.58 10.61
C LYS A 63 10.84 -3.84 10.09
N GLN A 64 10.97 -4.87 10.93
CA GLN A 64 11.60 -6.13 10.54
C GLN A 64 10.81 -6.85 9.45
N LEU A 65 9.47 -6.89 9.58
CA LEU A 65 8.56 -7.47 8.59
C LEU A 65 8.68 -6.75 7.24
N CYS A 66 8.62 -5.41 7.22
CA CYS A 66 8.80 -4.68 5.96
C CYS A 66 10.18 -4.93 5.35
N LYS A 67 11.24 -4.97 6.18
CA LYS A 67 12.60 -5.27 5.71
C LYS A 67 12.69 -6.67 5.10
N SER A 68 12.01 -7.68 5.67
CA SER A 68 11.98 -9.04 5.10
C SER A 68 11.30 -9.13 3.73
N LEU A 69 10.43 -8.16 3.41
CA LEU A 69 9.80 -8.02 2.09
C LEU A 69 10.64 -7.15 1.13
N GLY A 70 11.87 -6.78 1.50
CA GLY A 70 12.70 -5.85 0.72
C GLY A 70 12.13 -4.42 0.68
N SER A 71 11.31 -4.07 1.66
CA SER A 71 10.59 -2.79 1.77
C SER A 71 10.91 -2.07 3.07
N ARG A 72 10.33 -0.88 3.25
CA ARG A 72 10.35 -0.11 4.51
C ARG A 72 8.93 0.23 4.94
N ILE A 73 8.75 0.61 6.21
CA ILE A 73 7.48 1.19 6.64
C ILE A 73 7.20 2.41 5.74
N ALA A 74 5.97 2.52 5.27
CA ALA A 74 5.52 3.61 4.43
C ALA A 74 5.85 4.97 5.05
N SER A 75 6.45 5.83 4.25
CA SER A 75 6.73 7.21 4.67
C SER A 75 5.45 8.02 4.70
N LYS A 76 5.50 9.16 5.40
CA LYS A 76 4.43 10.18 5.38
C LYS A 76 3.99 10.49 3.94
N TYR A 77 4.95 10.84 3.09
CA TYR A 77 4.72 11.18 1.69
C TYR A 77 4.02 10.07 0.90
N ALA A 78 4.33 8.79 1.15
CA ALA A 78 3.69 7.67 0.46
C ALA A 78 2.19 7.55 0.77
N LEU A 79 1.82 7.81 2.04
CA LEU A 79 0.43 7.76 2.48
C LEU A 79 -0.33 9.01 2.05
N GLU A 80 0.32 10.17 1.99
CA GLU A 80 -0.25 11.40 1.41
C GLU A 80 -0.61 11.19 -0.07
N GLN A 81 0.32 10.71 -0.89
CA GLN A 81 0.05 10.43 -2.31
C GLN A 81 -1.09 9.42 -2.49
N LEU A 82 -1.11 8.35 -1.68
CA LEU A 82 -2.20 7.39 -1.73
C LEU A 82 -3.55 8.05 -1.40
N TYR A 83 -3.59 8.90 -0.38
CA TYR A 83 -4.81 9.60 0.01
C TYR A 83 -5.25 10.63 -1.04
N GLU A 84 -4.34 11.32 -1.71
CA GLU A 84 -4.65 12.25 -2.81
C GLU A 84 -5.33 11.53 -3.98
N GLU A 85 -4.91 10.30 -4.28
CA GLU A 85 -5.48 9.49 -5.37
C GLU A 85 -6.79 8.79 -4.99
N TRP A 86 -6.86 8.22 -3.78
CA TRP A 86 -7.95 7.32 -3.38
C TRP A 86 -8.93 7.92 -2.37
N GLY A 87 -8.60 9.08 -1.80
CA GLY A 87 -9.33 9.69 -0.70
C GLY A 87 -9.29 8.84 0.56
N ASN A 88 -10.44 8.75 1.23
CA ASN A 88 -10.63 7.91 2.41
C ASN A 88 -10.47 6.43 2.05
N PHE A 89 -9.22 5.94 2.12
CA PHE A 89 -8.92 4.58 1.72
C PHE A 89 -9.27 3.52 2.77
N TYR A 90 -9.77 3.93 3.95
CA TYR A 90 -10.41 3.03 4.90
C TYR A 90 -11.74 2.45 4.37
N LEU A 91 -12.33 3.06 3.34
CA LEU A 91 -13.54 2.54 2.68
C LEU A 91 -13.27 1.32 1.78
N TYR A 92 -12.00 1.01 1.48
CA TYR A 92 -11.63 -0.12 0.63
C TYR A 92 -11.15 -1.31 1.48
N ASP A 93 -11.52 -2.51 1.04
CA ASP A 93 -11.12 -3.74 1.69
C ASP A 93 -9.59 -3.85 1.78
N GLY A 94 -9.14 -4.41 2.91
CA GLY A 94 -7.72 -4.59 3.17
C GLY A 94 -7.01 -3.36 3.73
N TRP A 95 -7.71 -2.27 4.08
CA TRP A 95 -7.11 -1.13 4.77
C TRP A 95 -7.60 -0.99 6.22
N ALA A 96 -6.66 -0.81 7.15
CA ALA A 96 -6.97 -0.42 8.53
C ALA A 96 -7.25 1.08 8.63
N ARG A 97 -7.71 1.51 9.81
CA ARG A 97 -7.98 2.93 10.06
C ARG A 97 -6.71 3.71 10.38
N GLU A 98 -5.81 3.17 11.20
CA GLU A 98 -4.58 3.84 11.66
C GLU A 98 -3.29 3.13 11.21
N PHE A 99 -2.32 3.89 10.72
CA PHE A 99 -1.02 3.38 10.25
C PHE A 99 0.17 4.07 10.91
N TYR A 100 1.23 3.33 11.22
CA TYR A 100 2.53 3.94 11.56
C TYR A 100 3.04 4.81 10.42
N VAL A 101 3.74 5.87 10.80
CA VAL A 101 4.39 6.80 9.86
C VAL A 101 5.80 7.09 10.35
N THR A 102 6.78 7.03 9.45
CA THR A 102 8.09 7.63 9.72
C THR A 102 7.98 9.13 9.46
N SER A 103 8.10 9.95 10.50
CA SER A 103 7.85 11.40 10.43
C SER A 103 8.84 12.15 9.53
N THR A 104 9.96 11.53 9.19
CA THR A 104 10.97 11.98 8.22
C THR A 104 11.98 10.84 8.08
N ASP A 105 12.69 10.75 6.96
CA ASP A 105 13.83 9.83 6.79
C ASP A 105 14.95 10.02 7.85
N TYR A 106 14.85 11.03 8.72
CA TYR A 106 15.96 11.56 9.52
C TYR A 106 16.02 11.15 11.00
N LEU A 107 14.92 10.68 11.61
CA LEU A 107 14.93 10.29 13.04
C LEU A 107 14.98 8.77 13.28
N ALA A 108 15.23 7.99 12.22
CA ALA A 108 15.65 6.60 12.34
C ALA A 108 17.13 6.45 12.74
N ALA A 109 17.83 7.56 13.04
CA ALA A 109 19.20 7.54 13.50
C ALA A 109 19.28 7.12 14.98
N SER A 110 19.78 5.90 15.18
CA SER A 110 20.55 5.45 16.35
C SER A 110 19.88 5.48 17.74
N SER A 111 19.66 4.27 18.28
CA SER A 111 19.37 3.91 19.68
C SER A 111 17.89 3.82 20.09
N GLY A 112 17.57 2.68 20.74
CA GLY A 112 16.21 2.25 21.11
C GLY A 112 15.52 3.06 22.22
N SER A 113 16.09 4.17 22.67
CA SER A 113 15.49 5.02 23.70
C SER A 113 14.61 6.15 23.13
N ALA A 114 14.76 6.53 21.85
CA ALA A 114 13.98 7.62 21.23
C ALA A 114 12.78 7.15 20.38
N GLU A 115 12.60 5.84 20.20
CA GLU A 115 11.54 5.28 19.34
C GLU A 115 10.14 5.74 19.77
N HIS A 116 9.88 5.88 21.06
CA HIS A 116 8.59 6.32 21.60
C HIS A 116 8.25 7.78 21.26
N GLN A 117 9.25 8.62 20.95
CA GLN A 117 9.07 10.03 20.61
C GLN A 117 8.80 10.26 19.12
N ALA A 118 9.11 9.26 18.28
CA ALA A 118 8.98 9.31 16.82
C ALA A 118 7.72 8.60 16.27
N LYS A 119 6.86 8.01 17.12
CA LYS A 119 5.67 7.29 16.66
C LYS A 119 4.55 8.27 16.32
N TRP A 120 4.44 8.64 15.06
CA TRP A 120 3.24 9.25 14.50
C TRP A 120 2.39 8.20 13.81
N ALA A 121 1.08 8.45 13.77
CA ALA A 121 0.12 7.64 13.06
C ALA A 121 -0.65 8.48 12.04
N PHE A 122 -0.95 7.86 10.89
CA PHE A 122 -1.83 8.38 9.86
C PHE A 122 -3.22 7.81 10.02
N TRP A 123 -4.24 8.65 9.88
CA TRP A 123 -5.64 8.28 9.99
C TRP A 123 -6.30 8.26 8.61
N ALA A 124 -6.41 7.06 8.03
CA ALA A 124 -6.89 6.85 6.66
C ALA A 124 -8.32 7.30 6.39
N GLU A 125 -9.12 7.49 7.44
CA GLU A 125 -10.50 7.97 7.31
C GLU A 125 -10.59 9.49 7.12
N THR A 126 -9.62 10.24 7.65
CA THR A 126 -9.76 11.70 7.84
C THR A 126 -8.55 12.51 7.39
N ASP A 127 -7.53 11.86 6.81
CA ASP A 127 -6.25 12.49 6.43
C ASP A 127 -5.51 13.15 7.61
N ARG A 128 -5.66 12.59 8.81
CA ARG A 128 -5.11 13.19 10.03
C ARG A 128 -3.81 12.53 10.46
N TRP A 129 -2.95 13.37 11.03
CA TRP A 129 -1.69 12.95 11.65
C TRP A 129 -1.78 13.18 13.15
N MET A 130 -1.50 12.14 13.93
CA MET A 130 -1.52 12.23 15.38
C MET A 130 -0.34 11.50 16.00
N ARG A 131 -0.01 11.86 17.25
CA ARG A 131 0.89 11.03 18.04
C ARG A 131 0.25 9.66 18.20
N ASN A 132 1.04 8.63 17.93
CA ASN A 132 0.59 7.26 18.13
C ASN A 132 0.48 6.99 19.64
N GLY A 133 -0.74 6.69 20.10
CA GLY A 133 -1.01 6.32 21.49
C GLY A 133 -1.08 4.81 21.73
N TRP A 134 -0.89 3.98 20.69
CA TRP A 134 -1.12 2.54 20.76
C TRP A 134 0.20 1.75 20.86
N PRO A 135 0.23 0.64 21.64
CA PRO A 135 1.37 -0.28 21.66
C PRO A 135 1.60 -0.95 20.30
N MET A 136 0.50 -1.28 19.60
CA MET A 136 0.48 -1.89 18.28
C MET A 136 -0.42 -1.09 17.34
N THR A 137 0.03 -0.87 16.11
CA THR A 137 -0.68 -0.06 15.10
C THR A 137 -0.54 -0.73 13.73
N GLY A 138 -1.46 -0.43 12.81
CA GLY A 138 -1.35 -0.89 11.42
C GLY A 138 -0.06 -0.37 10.77
N PHE A 139 0.42 -1.06 9.75
CA PHE A 139 1.55 -0.58 8.96
C PHE A 139 1.37 -0.97 7.50
N ALA A 140 1.91 -0.12 6.63
CA ALA A 140 2.09 -0.45 5.23
C ALA A 140 3.60 -0.56 4.95
N CYS A 141 3.99 -1.55 4.13
CA CYS A 141 5.36 -1.74 3.67
C CYS A 141 5.45 -1.24 2.24
N ARG A 142 6.16 -0.12 2.04
CA ARG A 142 6.38 0.48 0.73
C ARG A 142 7.78 0.10 0.23
N ARG A 143 7.84 -0.30 -1.04
CA ARG A 143 9.11 -0.47 -1.76
C ARG A 143 9.63 0.87 -2.27
#